data_AF-A0A832N2S7-F1
#
_entry.id   AF-A0A832N2S7-F1
#
_cell.length_a   1.000
_cell.length_b   1.000
_cell.length_c   1.000
_cell.angle_alpha   90.00
_cell.angle_beta   90.00
_cell.angle_gamma   90.00
#
_symmetry.space_group_name_H-M   'P 1'
#
loop_
_entity.id
_entity.type
_entity.pdbx_description
1 polymer ?
#
loop_
_entity_poly.entity_id
_entity_poly.type
_entity_poly.pdbx_seq_one_letter_code
_entity_poly.pdbx_strand_id
1 'polypeptide(L)'
;AGGIGFDVAEFLTHNPDEHLAEDLEAWKRNWGVGDPETSRGGLAPEGPRPLPSPRRVTLLQRKAEKAGKRLGKTTGWIHRAELKMKGVQMLTGVNYERITDSGLQISFGENHENPQVIKADTIVLCAGQLPERHLAEALKQSGIIPHLIGGADEAGELDAKRAIGQGTRLAAGL
;
A
#
# COMPACT_ATOMS: atom_id res chain seq x y z
N ALA A 1 0.54 7.40 -1.24
CA ALA A 1 0.09 6.02 -1.15
C ALA A 1 0.08 5.62 0.31
N GLY A 2 -1.11 5.27 0.80
CA GLY A 2 -1.29 4.61 2.10
C GLY A 2 -1.11 3.09 1.97
N GLY A 3 -1.44 2.34 3.03
CA GLY A 3 -1.27 0.88 3.11
C GLY A 3 -1.83 0.13 1.90
N ILE A 4 -3.13 0.31 1.61
CA ILE A 4 -3.81 -0.36 0.48
C ILE A 4 -3.07 -0.17 -0.86
N GLY A 5 -2.55 1.03 -1.13
CA GLY A 5 -1.83 1.30 -2.38
C GLY A 5 -0.48 0.58 -2.46
N PHE A 6 0.19 0.37 -1.32
CA PHE A 6 1.42 -0.42 -1.25
C PHE A 6 1.12 -1.91 -1.43
N ASP A 7 0.10 -2.43 -0.73
CA ASP A 7 -0.28 -3.85 -0.80
C ASP A 7 -0.74 -4.23 -2.21
N VAL A 8 -1.52 -3.36 -2.87
CA VAL A 8 -1.92 -3.56 -4.27
C VAL A 8 -0.72 -3.51 -5.21
N ALA A 9 0.23 -2.58 -5.01
CA ALA A 9 1.43 -2.54 -5.82
C ALA A 9 2.28 -3.80 -5.62
N GLU A 10 2.39 -4.30 -4.39
CA GLU A 10 3.09 -5.54 -4.07
C GLU A 10 2.42 -6.73 -4.77
N PHE A 11 1.11 -6.86 -4.65
CA PHE A 11 0.32 -7.89 -5.33
C PHE A 11 0.50 -7.86 -6.85
N LEU A 12 0.42 -6.68 -7.48
CA LEU A 12 0.54 -6.54 -8.94
C LEU A 12 1.96 -6.81 -9.46
N THR A 13 2.97 -6.65 -8.60
CA THR A 13 4.39 -6.87 -8.95
C THR A 13 4.92 -8.21 -8.45
N HIS A 14 4.09 -8.99 -7.77
CA HIS A 14 4.44 -10.32 -7.34
C HIS A 14 4.63 -11.25 -8.54
N ASN A 15 5.76 -11.95 -8.54
CA ASN A 15 6.03 -12.97 -9.53
C ASN A 15 5.44 -14.30 -9.02
N PRO A 16 4.61 -15.02 -9.79
CA PRO A 16 4.01 -16.29 -9.33
C PRO A 16 5.01 -17.36 -8.91
N ASP A 17 6.26 -17.30 -9.40
CA ASP A 17 7.34 -18.22 -9.01
C ASP A 17 8.04 -17.80 -7.70
N GLU A 18 7.63 -16.68 -7.09
CA GLU A 18 8.17 -16.14 -5.85
C GLU A 18 7.41 -16.69 -4.63
N HIS A 19 8.04 -17.55 -3.84
CA HIS A 19 7.43 -18.12 -2.62
C HIS A 19 8.20 -17.75 -1.33
N LEU A 20 8.54 -16.47 -1.16
CA LEU A 20 9.45 -16.01 -0.09
C LEU A 20 8.94 -16.25 1.34
N ALA A 21 7.63 -16.39 1.54
CA ALA A 21 7.06 -16.67 2.86
C ALA A 21 7.23 -18.14 3.28
N GLU A 22 7.41 -19.04 2.31
CA GLU A 22 7.40 -20.49 2.50
C GLU A 22 8.74 -21.16 2.13
N ASP A 23 9.59 -20.47 1.35
CA ASP A 23 10.92 -20.91 0.94
C ASP A 23 12.01 -20.00 1.54
N LEU A 24 12.71 -20.52 2.56
CA LEU A 24 13.79 -19.83 3.24
C LEU A 24 14.96 -19.48 2.32
N GLU A 25 15.33 -20.38 1.40
CA GLU A 25 16.49 -20.15 0.52
C GLU A 25 16.14 -19.12 -0.56
N ALA A 26 14.90 -19.13 -1.07
CA ALA A 26 14.41 -18.04 -1.91
C ALA A 26 14.40 -16.70 -1.16
N TRP A 27 13.92 -16.68 0.09
CA TRP A 27 13.93 -15.47 0.92
C TRP A 27 15.34 -14.93 1.14
N LYS A 28 16.30 -15.80 1.49
CA LYS A 28 17.70 -15.43 1.67
C LYS A 28 18.30 -14.85 0.38
N ARG A 29 18.09 -15.50 -0.77
CA ARG A 29 18.54 -14.98 -2.07
C ARG A 29 17.91 -13.63 -2.42
N ASN A 30 16.60 -13.48 -2.19
CA ASN A 30 15.89 -12.24 -2.45
C ASN A 30 16.51 -11.08 -1.68
N TRP A 31 16.79 -11.27 -0.39
CA TRP A 31 17.32 -10.23 0.50
C TRP A 31 18.85 -10.14 0.57
N GLY A 32 19.57 -11.04 -0.11
CA GLY A 32 21.04 -11.07 -0.09
C GLY A 32 21.60 -11.52 1.26
N VAL A 33 20.91 -12.43 1.95
CA VAL A 33 21.36 -13.03 3.20
C VAL A 33 22.30 -14.20 2.89
N GLY A 34 23.54 -14.07 3.33
CA GLY A 34 24.60 -15.07 3.24
C GLY A 34 24.88 -15.74 4.59
N ASP A 35 25.92 -16.57 4.61
CA ASP A 35 26.40 -17.22 5.84
C ASP A 35 27.39 -16.29 6.57
N PRO A 36 27.14 -15.94 7.86
CA PRO A 36 28.04 -15.09 8.63
C PRO A 36 29.43 -15.69 8.89
N GLU A 37 29.61 -17.01 8.79
CA GLU A 37 30.92 -17.65 8.92
C GLU A 37 31.81 -17.37 7.70
N THR A 38 31.19 -17.16 6.54
CA THR A 38 31.89 -17.00 5.26
C THR A 38 31.85 -15.56 4.73
N SER A 39 30.89 -14.76 5.17
CA SER A 39 30.65 -13.40 4.71
C SER A 39 30.46 -12.42 5.87
N ARG A 40 31.11 -11.26 5.78
CA ARG A 40 31.07 -10.24 6.85
C ARG A 40 29.63 -9.83 7.13
N GLY A 41 29.16 -10.11 8.34
CA GLY A 41 27.80 -9.78 8.78
C GLY A 41 26.70 -10.61 8.12
N GLY A 42 27.03 -11.73 7.46
CA GLY A 42 26.06 -12.57 6.78
C GLY A 42 25.44 -11.90 5.54
N LEU A 43 26.17 -11.01 4.87
CA LEU A 43 25.72 -10.35 3.64
C LEU A 43 26.31 -11.08 2.44
N ALA A 44 25.45 -11.60 1.56
CA ALA A 44 25.87 -12.25 0.33
C ALA A 44 26.67 -11.27 -0.55
N PRO A 45 27.88 -11.63 -1.05
CA PRO A 45 28.71 -10.76 -1.88
C PRO A 45 28.01 -10.24 -3.14
N GLU A 46 27.13 -11.06 -3.73
CA GLU A 46 26.29 -10.71 -4.88
C GLU A 46 25.12 -9.77 -4.54
N GLY A 47 24.84 -9.54 -3.26
CA GLY A 47 23.72 -8.73 -2.79
C GLY A 47 22.33 -9.34 -3.02
N PRO A 48 21.27 -8.55 -2.83
CA PRO A 48 19.88 -8.96 -3.05
C PRO A 48 19.59 -9.33 -4.52
N ARG A 49 18.94 -10.47 -4.75
CA ARG A 49 18.55 -10.97 -6.09
C ARG A 49 17.05 -11.28 -6.16
N PRO A 50 16.18 -10.26 -6.20
CA PRO A 50 14.74 -10.45 -6.38
C PRO A 50 14.41 -10.99 -7.77
N LEU A 51 13.29 -11.71 -7.88
CA LEU A 51 12.72 -11.99 -9.18
C LEU A 51 12.16 -10.70 -9.80
N PRO A 52 12.23 -10.55 -11.14
CA PRO A 52 11.69 -9.36 -11.80
C PRO A 52 10.17 -9.33 -11.67
N SER A 53 9.63 -8.12 -11.52
CA SER A 53 8.19 -7.89 -11.55
C SER A 53 7.62 -8.25 -12.95
N PRO A 54 6.49 -8.97 -13.03
CA PRO A 54 5.84 -9.25 -14.30
C PRO A 54 5.16 -8.00 -14.91
N ARG A 55 5.05 -6.91 -14.14
CA ARG A 55 4.37 -5.67 -14.54
C ARG A 55 5.22 -4.44 -14.24
N ARG A 56 5.06 -3.40 -15.08
CA ARG A 56 5.58 -2.07 -14.77
C ARG A 56 4.51 -1.30 -13.99
N VAL A 57 4.84 -0.91 -12.76
CA VAL A 57 3.93 -0.20 -11.87
C VAL A 57 4.52 1.16 -11.50
N THR A 58 3.69 2.20 -11.59
CA THR A 58 3.99 3.54 -11.09
C THR A 58 2.99 3.88 -9.98
N LEU A 59 3.50 4.07 -8.76
CA LEU A 59 2.72 4.42 -7.58
C LEU A 59 2.74 5.95 -7.38
N LEU A 60 1.56 6.55 -7.28
CA LEU A 60 1.39 8.00 -7.28
C LEU A 60 0.80 8.51 -5.96
N GLN A 61 1.15 9.74 -5.55
CA GLN A 61 0.47 10.43 -4.46
C GLN A 61 0.54 11.96 -4.55
N ARG A 62 -0.54 12.62 -4.11
CA ARG A 62 -0.61 14.09 -4.03
C ARG A 62 0.33 14.71 -3.01
N LYS A 63 0.51 14.05 -1.85
CA LYS A 63 1.37 14.59 -0.79
C LYS A 63 2.83 14.61 -1.27
N ALA A 64 3.47 15.77 -1.21
CA ALA A 64 4.89 15.97 -1.48
C ALA A 64 5.76 15.49 -0.28
N GLU A 65 5.54 14.26 0.15
CA GLU A 65 6.35 13.58 1.16
C GLU A 65 6.80 12.22 0.66
N LYS A 66 7.77 11.59 1.32
CA LYS A 66 8.25 10.26 0.95
C LYS A 66 7.08 9.26 0.87
N ALA A 67 6.98 8.54 -0.24
CA ALA A 67 5.96 7.50 -0.41
C ALA A 67 6.07 6.47 0.72
N GLY A 68 4.94 6.13 1.33
CA GLY A 68 4.89 5.17 2.44
C GLY A 68 5.47 5.68 3.76
N LYS A 69 5.64 7.00 3.95
CA LYS A 69 6.13 7.60 5.22
C LYS A 69 5.30 7.22 6.44
N ARG A 70 3.99 7.01 6.25
CA ARG A 70 3.04 6.66 7.33
C ARG A 70 2.71 5.16 7.42
N LEU A 71 3.44 4.31 6.71
CA LEU A 71 3.34 2.86 6.90
C LEU A 71 3.82 2.47 8.32
N GLY A 72 3.55 1.23 8.72
CA GLY A 72 3.95 0.71 10.03
C GLY A 72 5.41 1.02 10.36
N LYS A 73 5.68 1.44 11.60
CA LYS A 73 7.01 1.94 11.99
C LYS A 73 8.13 0.92 11.77
N THR A 74 7.84 -0.37 11.98
CA THR A 74 8.80 -1.47 11.90
C THR A 74 8.70 -2.27 10.60
N THR A 75 7.60 -2.18 9.87
CA THR A 75 7.33 -2.98 8.66
C THR A 75 7.33 -2.15 7.39
N GLY A 76 7.00 -0.86 7.46
CA GLY A 76 6.84 0.00 6.29
C GLY A 76 8.11 0.18 5.45
N TRP A 77 9.29 -0.05 6.03
CA TRP A 77 10.53 -0.04 5.26
C TRP A 77 10.71 -1.28 4.38
N ILE A 78 10.16 -2.42 4.80
CA ILE A 78 10.22 -3.70 4.07
C ILE A 78 9.48 -3.55 2.75
N HIS A 79 8.19 -3.19 2.79
CA HIS A 79 7.39 -2.97 1.57
C HIS A 79 8.01 -1.92 0.63
N ARG A 80 8.60 -0.84 1.18
CA ARG A 80 9.29 0.16 0.33
C ARG A 80 10.53 -0.43 -0.35
N ALA A 81 11.30 -1.24 0.36
CA ALA A 81 12.49 -1.89 -0.19
C ALA A 81 12.09 -2.92 -1.26
N GLU A 82 11.08 -3.74 -1.01
CA GLU A 82 10.57 -4.74 -1.95
C GLU A 82 10.05 -4.10 -3.22
N LEU A 83 9.19 -3.07 -3.13
CA LEU A 83 8.71 -2.38 -4.33
C LEU A 83 9.85 -1.71 -5.11
N LYS A 84 10.86 -1.18 -4.41
CA LYS A 84 12.06 -0.61 -5.07
C LYS A 84 12.86 -1.71 -5.79
N MET A 85 13.04 -2.87 -5.14
CA MET A 85 13.71 -4.05 -5.70
C MET A 85 12.98 -4.57 -6.94
N LYS A 86 11.64 -4.52 -6.94
CA LYS A 86 10.76 -4.86 -8.07
C LYS A 86 10.68 -3.76 -9.14
N GLY A 87 11.42 -2.65 -8.99
CA GLY A 87 11.51 -1.58 -9.98
C GLY A 87 10.27 -0.66 -10.05
N VAL A 88 9.44 -0.64 -9.01
CA VAL A 88 8.27 0.24 -8.95
C VAL A 88 8.70 1.70 -8.90
N GLN A 89 8.18 2.50 -9.83
CA GLN A 89 8.39 3.94 -9.81
C GLN A 89 7.44 4.57 -8.81
N MET A 90 7.93 5.47 -7.96
CA MET A 90 7.10 6.19 -6.98
C MET A 90 7.18 7.68 -7.24
N LEU A 91 6.07 8.30 -7.64
CA LEU A 91 5.97 9.76 -7.81
C LEU A 91 5.11 10.36 -6.69
N THR A 92 5.61 11.45 -6.13
CA THR A 92 4.98 12.17 -5.01
C THR A 92 4.79 13.63 -5.40
N GLY A 93 3.88 14.35 -4.72
CA GLY A 93 3.60 15.74 -5.07
C GLY A 93 2.90 15.92 -6.41
N VAL A 94 2.22 14.87 -6.91
CA VAL A 94 1.53 14.93 -8.21
C VAL A 94 0.13 15.53 -8.07
N ASN A 95 -0.30 16.30 -9.06
CA ASN A 95 -1.71 16.59 -9.30
C ASN A 95 -2.23 15.59 -10.34
N TYR A 96 -3.47 15.16 -10.19
CA TYR A 96 -4.14 14.31 -11.16
C TYR A 96 -5.03 15.20 -12.04
N GLU A 97 -4.68 15.36 -13.32
CA GLU A 97 -5.41 16.24 -14.22
C GLU A 97 -6.56 15.50 -14.91
N ARG A 98 -6.23 14.39 -15.57
CA ARG A 98 -7.19 13.67 -16.39
C ARG A 98 -6.78 12.23 -16.68
N ILE A 99 -7.75 11.33 -16.67
CA ILE A 99 -7.61 10.00 -17.27
C ILE A 99 -8.00 10.11 -18.74
N THR A 100 -7.13 9.64 -19.62
CA THR A 100 -7.32 9.67 -21.07
C THR A 100 -6.99 8.31 -21.68
N ASP A 101 -7.31 8.12 -22.96
CA ASP A 101 -6.94 6.91 -23.70
C ASP A 101 -5.41 6.68 -23.75
N SER A 102 -4.63 7.74 -23.56
CA SER A 102 -3.16 7.69 -23.54
C SER A 102 -2.55 7.38 -22.16
N GLY A 103 -3.39 7.31 -21.11
CA GLY A 103 -2.97 7.14 -19.72
C GLY A 103 -3.39 8.31 -18.82
N LEU A 104 -2.68 8.47 -17.69
CA LEU A 104 -2.97 9.48 -16.68
C LEU A 104 -2.14 10.75 -16.90
N GLN A 105 -2.82 11.86 -17.15
CA GLN A 105 -2.22 13.19 -17.17
C GLN A 105 -2.00 13.68 -15.74
N ILE A 106 -0.76 14.09 -15.45
CA ILE A 106 -0.35 14.63 -14.17
C ILE A 106 0.38 15.96 -14.35
N SER A 107 0.41 16.75 -13.29
CA SER A 107 1.27 17.93 -13.16
C SER A 107 1.86 17.99 -11.74
N PHE A 108 2.62 19.03 -11.43
CA PHE A 108 3.31 19.18 -10.14
C PHE A 108 3.16 20.59 -9.57
N GLY A 109 3.20 20.69 -8.24
CA GLY A 109 3.13 21.97 -7.52
C GLY A 109 1.75 22.63 -7.54
N GLU A 110 1.62 23.73 -6.81
CA GLU A 110 0.33 24.45 -6.67
C GLU A 110 -0.13 25.11 -7.98
N ASN A 111 0.81 25.42 -8.87
CA ASN A 111 0.55 26.04 -10.17
C ASN A 111 0.27 25.01 -11.29
N HIS A 112 0.24 23.70 -10.98
CA HIS A 112 0.03 22.63 -11.96
C HIS A 112 1.03 22.67 -13.12
N GLU A 113 2.32 22.82 -12.80
CA GLU A 113 3.41 22.94 -13.76
C GLU A 113 3.95 21.57 -14.19
N ASN A 114 4.76 21.55 -15.26
CA ASN A 114 5.40 20.36 -15.81
C ASN A 114 4.43 19.22 -16.16
N PRO A 115 3.47 19.45 -17.08
CA PRO A 115 2.49 18.43 -17.46
C PRO A 115 3.17 17.21 -18.07
N GLN A 116 2.75 16.02 -17.62
CA GLN A 116 3.26 14.73 -18.08
C GLN A 116 2.12 13.74 -18.26
N VAL A 117 2.32 12.76 -19.15
CA VAL A 117 1.39 11.63 -19.31
C VAL A 117 2.08 10.35 -18.84
N ILE A 118 1.54 9.75 -17.78
CA ILE A 118 1.91 8.40 -17.36
C ILE A 118 1.11 7.42 -18.21
N LYS A 119 1.74 6.87 -19.25
CA LYS A 119 1.15 5.80 -20.07
C LYS A 119 0.91 4.57 -19.19
N ALA A 120 -0.33 4.10 -19.17
CA ALA A 120 -0.74 2.93 -18.41
C ALA A 120 -1.92 2.26 -19.10
N ASP A 121 -1.90 0.93 -19.15
CA ASP A 121 -3.02 0.13 -19.64
C ASP A 121 -4.16 0.06 -18.61
N THR A 122 -3.81 0.18 -17.32
CA THR A 122 -4.76 0.10 -16.20
C THR A 122 -4.41 1.16 -15.15
N ILE A 123 -5.42 1.86 -14.65
CA ILE A 123 -5.32 2.80 -13.53
C ILE A 123 -6.09 2.21 -12.35
N VAL A 124 -5.38 1.92 -11.25
CA VAL A 124 -5.97 1.36 -10.03
C VAL A 124 -6.15 2.46 -8.99
N LEU A 125 -7.37 2.64 -8.48
CA LEU A 125 -7.71 3.68 -7.52
C LEU A 125 -7.61 3.18 -6.08
N CYS A 126 -6.52 3.53 -5.41
CA CYS A 126 -6.32 3.29 -3.97
C CYS A 126 -6.45 4.60 -3.18
N ALA A 127 -7.58 5.28 -3.31
CA ALA A 127 -7.76 6.67 -2.89
C ALA A 127 -8.29 6.87 -1.45
N GLY A 128 -8.33 5.82 -0.65
CA GLY A 128 -8.91 5.82 0.70
C GLY A 128 -10.29 5.18 0.74
N GLN A 129 -10.95 5.29 1.88
CA GLN A 129 -12.22 4.61 2.18
C GLN A 129 -13.19 5.60 2.82
N LEU A 130 -14.48 5.38 2.60
CA LEU A 130 -15.57 6.10 3.25
C LEU A 130 -16.34 5.13 4.16
N PRO A 131 -16.87 5.59 5.31
CA PRO A 131 -17.76 4.76 6.11
C PRO A 131 -19.00 4.36 5.34
N GLU A 132 -19.38 3.08 5.42
CA GLU A 132 -20.67 2.58 4.92
C GLU A 132 -21.63 2.50 6.12
N ARG A 133 -22.72 3.27 6.07
CA ARG A 133 -23.65 3.47 7.21
C ARG A 133 -25.10 3.28 6.82
N HIS A 134 -25.40 2.78 5.61
CA HIS A 134 -26.75 2.75 5.08
C HIS A 134 -27.73 2.02 6.01
N LEU A 135 -27.36 0.84 6.52
CA LEU A 135 -28.19 0.09 7.46
C LEU A 135 -28.38 0.82 8.80
N ALA A 136 -27.33 1.46 9.32
CA ALA A 136 -27.42 2.16 10.59
C ALA A 136 -28.38 3.35 10.53
N GLU A 137 -28.40 4.07 9.40
CA GLU A 137 -29.36 5.16 9.19
C GLU A 137 -30.80 4.62 9.03
N ALA A 138 -31.00 3.50 8.32
CA ALA A 138 -32.31 2.86 8.20
C ALA A 138 -32.87 2.39 9.57
N LEU A 139 -32.01 1.87 10.44
CA LEU A 139 -32.38 1.48 11.81
C LEU A 139 -32.80 2.68 12.65
N LYS A 140 -32.05 3.79 12.59
CA LYS A 140 -32.40 5.04 13.29
C LYS A 140 -33.75 5.59 12.85
N GLN A 141 -34.04 5.56 11.56
CA GLN A 141 -35.34 5.98 11.01
C GLN A 141 -36.49 5.10 11.50
N SER A 142 -36.20 3.84 11.85
CA SER A 142 -37.16 2.90 12.43
C SER A 142 -37.24 2.98 13.96
N GLY A 143 -36.61 3.97 14.58
CA GLY A 143 -36.57 4.13 16.05
C GLY A 143 -35.64 3.17 16.78
N ILE A 144 -34.80 2.42 16.05
CA ILE A 144 -33.80 1.52 16.63
C ILE A 144 -32.47 2.28 16.71
N ILE A 145 -31.80 2.25 17.87
CA ILE A 145 -30.49 2.88 18.06
C ILE A 145 -29.40 1.81 17.89
N PRO A 146 -28.72 1.73 16.73
CA PRO A 146 -27.62 0.78 16.55
C PRO A 146 -26.32 1.27 17.18
N HIS A 147 -25.45 0.34 17.53
CA HIS A 147 -24.04 0.63 17.79
C HIS A 147 -23.24 0.56 16.48
N LEU A 148 -22.33 1.52 16.29
CA LEU A 148 -21.37 1.53 15.18
C LEU A 148 -19.98 1.17 15.71
N ILE A 149 -19.28 0.27 15.01
CA ILE A 149 -17.89 -0.10 15.28
C ILE A 149 -17.13 -0.26 13.96
N GLY A 150 -15.80 -0.16 14.00
CA GLY A 150 -14.94 -0.38 12.85
C GLY A 150 -15.17 0.61 11.71
N GLY A 151 -15.18 0.10 10.47
CA GLY A 151 -15.24 0.93 9.25
C GLY A 151 -16.53 1.71 9.09
N ALA A 152 -17.63 1.16 9.61
CA ALA A 152 -18.91 1.85 9.64
C ALA A 152 -18.91 3.06 10.59
N ASP A 153 -18.09 3.01 11.65
CA ASP A 153 -17.89 4.16 12.55
C ASP A 153 -16.90 5.16 11.94
N GLU A 154 -15.66 4.75 11.68
CA GLU A 154 -14.65 5.63 11.07
C GLU A 154 -13.76 4.82 10.13
N ALA A 155 -13.84 5.09 8.83
CA ALA A 155 -13.03 4.43 7.80
C ALA A 155 -11.66 5.10 7.58
N GLY A 156 -11.52 6.39 7.93
CA GLY A 156 -10.27 7.13 7.79
C GLY A 156 -9.18 6.58 8.73
N GLU A 157 -8.04 6.18 8.16
CA GLU A 157 -6.90 5.58 8.88
C GLU A 157 -7.28 4.38 9.78
N LEU A 158 -8.41 3.72 9.51
CA LEU A 158 -8.84 2.54 10.25
C LEU A 158 -7.92 1.36 9.95
N ASP A 159 -7.32 0.79 11.00
CA ASP A 159 -6.72 -0.52 10.94
C ASP A 159 -7.59 -1.58 11.63
N ALA A 160 -7.31 -2.85 11.35
CA ALA A 160 -8.02 -3.98 11.96
C ALA A 160 -7.94 -3.93 13.51
N LYS A 161 -6.83 -3.42 14.06
CA LYS A 161 -6.62 -3.29 15.50
C LYS A 161 -7.64 -2.36 16.14
N ARG A 162 -7.93 -1.20 15.54
CA ARG A 162 -8.96 -0.27 16.03
C ARG A 162 -10.35 -0.89 15.92
N ALA A 163 -10.67 -1.52 14.79
CA ALA A 163 -11.98 -2.16 14.59
C ALA A 163 -12.26 -3.26 15.62
N ILE A 164 -11.29 -4.18 15.82
CA ILE A 164 -11.37 -5.24 16.84
C ILE A 164 -11.49 -4.61 18.23
N GLY A 165 -10.64 -3.63 18.55
CA GLY A 165 -10.66 -2.97 19.85
C GLY A 165 -11.97 -2.23 20.16
N GLN A 166 -12.64 -1.65 19.16
CA GLN A 166 -13.96 -1.05 19.33
C GLN A 166 -15.02 -2.12 19.63
N GLY A 167 -15.06 -3.19 18.83
CA GLY A 167 -15.99 -4.30 19.02
C GLY A 167 -15.83 -4.97 20.38
N THR A 168 -14.59 -5.27 20.79
CA THR A 168 -14.30 -5.88 22.09
C THR A 168 -14.75 -5.01 23.26
N ARG A 169 -14.47 -3.69 23.22
CA ARG A 169 -14.88 -2.79 24.30
C ARG A 169 -16.39 -2.62 24.37
N LEU A 170 -17.05 -2.52 23.22
CA LEU A 170 -18.51 -2.47 23.17
C LEU A 170 -19.11 -3.73 23.79
N ALA A 171 -18.65 -4.91 23.38
CA ALA A 171 -19.14 -6.18 23.92
C ALA A 171 -18.93 -6.32 25.43
N ALA A 172 -17.82 -5.82 25.97
CA ALA A 172 -17.55 -5.86 27.41
C ALA A 172 -18.36 -4.83 28.23
N GLY A 173 -18.97 -3.84 27.58
CA GLY A 173 -19.76 -2.79 28.22
C GLY A 173 -21.28 -2.94 28.09
N LEU A 174 -21.74 -3.99 27.40
CA LEU A 174 -23.15 -4.41 27.31
C LEU A 174 -23.48 -5.37 28.45
#